data_AF-A0A3D3MDV3-F1
#
_entry.id   AF-A0A3D3MDV3-F1
#
_cell.length_a   1.000
_cell.length_b   1.000
_cell.length_c   1.000
_cell.angle_alpha   90.00
_cell.angle_beta   90.00
_cell.angle_gamma   90.00
#
_symmetry.space_group_name_H-M   'P 1'
#
loop_
_entity.id
_entity.type
_entity.pdbx_description
1 polymer ?
#
loop_
_entity_poly.entity_id
_entity_poly.type
_entity_poly.pdbx_seq_one_letter_code
_entity_poly.pdbx_strand_id
1 'polypeptide(L)'
;MIKFNFNANVNIKNNGGTPDKKGLKMILIVFTIFILVFIISAISMTSFAFNSINSLEQRIDDYNKQGEAIPKLPVLKCKIYTDNTVTAPLSGQQSSLYLLRVGTVKYSKRLRKTDESFDYSMVIGYPKGTQISVNGQLYPIDFKLCIVDNPDTRNMPYLYETYATSHSTSAFLINYKRNNNQKIPALKNSHPWIDSFIEHNSPNNLILNEYIFKNGDSLYIKGKIENNKIVPFVEHMVQ
;
A
#
# COMPACT_ATOMS: atom_id res chain seq x y z
N MET A 1 31.99 -35.93 -4.50
CA MET A 1 33.06 -35.71 -5.49
C MET A 1 32.67 -36.45 -6.77
N ILE A 2 32.02 -35.77 -7.71
CA ILE A 2 31.49 -36.38 -8.95
C ILE A 2 32.53 -36.19 -10.04
N LYS A 3 33.06 -37.29 -10.60
CA LYS A 3 33.98 -37.28 -11.75
C LYS A 3 33.15 -37.27 -13.03
N PHE A 4 33.21 -36.19 -13.80
CA PHE A 4 32.69 -36.14 -15.16
C PHE A 4 33.75 -36.73 -16.11
N ASN A 5 33.46 -37.90 -16.71
CA ASN A 5 34.23 -38.46 -17.81
C ASN A 5 33.67 -37.89 -19.13
N PHE A 6 34.30 -36.84 -19.65
CA PHE A 6 34.05 -36.37 -21.01
C PHE A 6 34.87 -37.21 -21.99
N ASN A 7 34.24 -38.19 -22.62
CA ASN A 7 34.83 -38.91 -23.74
C ASN A 7 34.36 -38.26 -25.05
N ALA A 8 34.95 -37.11 -25.39
CA ALA A 8 34.68 -36.42 -26.64
C ALA A 8 35.66 -36.94 -27.70
N ASN A 9 35.23 -37.90 -28.51
CA ASN A 9 35.99 -38.36 -29.67
C ASN A 9 35.76 -37.37 -30.84
N VAL A 10 36.44 -36.22 -30.77
CA VAL A 10 36.34 -35.17 -31.79
C VAL A 10 37.35 -35.46 -32.89
N ASN A 11 36.87 -35.96 -34.02
CA ASN A 11 37.69 -36.20 -35.20
C ASN A 11 37.96 -34.87 -35.92
N ILE A 12 38.95 -34.10 -35.44
CA ILE A 12 39.36 -32.83 -36.04
C ILE A 12 40.26 -33.14 -37.25
N LYS A 13 39.74 -33.00 -38.47
CA LYS A 13 40.55 -32.95 -39.68
C LYS A 13 41.47 -31.72 -39.62
N ASN A 14 42.74 -31.92 -39.30
CA ASN A 14 43.77 -30.89 -39.36
C ASN A 14 44.20 -30.65 -40.83
N ASN A 15 43.75 -29.56 -41.42
CA ASN A 15 44.35 -29.01 -42.63
C ASN A 15 45.69 -28.35 -42.26
N GLY A 16 46.77 -29.13 -42.21
CA GLY A 16 48.15 -28.72 -42.50
C GLY A 16 48.79 -27.51 -41.77
N GLY A 17 48.16 -26.90 -40.77
CA GLY A 17 48.74 -25.83 -39.94
C GLY A 17 49.01 -26.33 -38.53
N THR A 18 50.18 -26.02 -37.96
CA THR A 18 50.45 -26.30 -36.54
C THR A 18 49.36 -25.68 -35.68
N PRO A 19 48.68 -26.44 -34.80
CA PRO A 19 47.59 -25.92 -34.01
C PRO A 19 48.11 -24.76 -33.16
N ASP A 20 47.51 -23.58 -33.32
CA ASP A 20 47.86 -22.39 -32.54
C ASP A 20 47.44 -22.62 -31.08
N LYS A 21 48.36 -23.19 -30.31
CA LYS A 21 48.19 -23.51 -28.89
C LYS A 21 47.87 -22.27 -28.06
N LYS A 22 48.18 -21.05 -28.53
CA LYS A 22 47.82 -19.80 -27.85
C LYS A 22 46.36 -19.43 -28.11
N GLY A 23 45.91 -19.50 -29.36
CA GLY A 23 44.51 -19.27 -29.73
C GLY A 23 43.54 -20.27 -29.06
N LEU A 24 43.91 -21.55 -29.02
CA LEU A 24 43.08 -22.59 -28.40
C LEU A 24 42.98 -22.43 -26.87
N LYS A 25 44.07 -22.01 -26.20
CA LYS A 25 44.04 -21.63 -24.77
C LYS A 25 43.18 -20.40 -24.52
N MET A 26 43.27 -19.38 -25.38
CA MET A 26 42.50 -18.15 -25.24
C MET A 26 40.99 -18.42 -25.37
N ILE A 27 40.57 -19.25 -26.33
CA ILE A 27 39.17 -19.67 -26.49
C ILE A 27 38.68 -20.42 -25.24
N LEU A 28 39.50 -21.32 -24.69
CA LEU A 28 39.15 -22.11 -23.50
C LEU A 28 38.99 -21.24 -22.24
N ILE A 29 39.84 -20.21 -22.08
CA ILE A 29 39.74 -19.23 -21.00
C ILE A 29 38.45 -18.41 -21.14
N VAL A 30 38.15 -17.90 -22.35
CA VAL A 30 36.92 -17.13 -22.61
C VAL A 30 35.67 -17.98 -22.35
N PHE A 31 35.67 -19.24 -22.77
CA PHE A 31 34.55 -20.15 -22.53
C PHE A 31 34.34 -20.45 -21.04
N THR A 32 35.43 -20.59 -20.28
CA THR A 32 35.38 -20.80 -18.82
C THR A 32 34.82 -19.57 -18.10
N ILE A 33 35.24 -18.36 -18.49
CA ILE A 33 34.71 -17.10 -17.95
C ILE A 33 33.22 -16.97 -18.27
N PHE A 34 32.81 -17.30 -19.51
CA PHE A 34 31.42 -17.24 -19.92
C PHE A 34 30.52 -18.18 -19.10
N ILE A 35 30.95 -19.43 -18.87
CA ILE A 35 30.23 -20.39 -18.02
C ILE A 35 30.14 -19.87 -16.58
N LEU A 36 31.22 -19.30 -16.04
CA LEU A 36 31.23 -18.77 -14.69
C LEU A 36 30.25 -17.60 -14.52
N VAL A 37 30.23 -16.66 -15.46
CA VAL A 37 29.25 -15.55 -15.48
C VAL A 37 27.83 -16.09 -15.55
N PHE A 38 27.58 -17.08 -16.42
CA PHE A 38 26.25 -17.68 -16.56
C PHE A 38 25.77 -18.35 -15.26
N ILE A 39 26.64 -19.12 -14.58
CA ILE A 39 26.30 -19.76 -13.30
C ILE A 39 26.01 -18.71 -12.23
N ILE A 40 26.83 -17.66 -12.12
CA ILE A 40 26.60 -16.57 -11.18
C ILE A 40 25.27 -15.88 -11.46
N SER A 41 24.98 -15.54 -12.72
CA SER A 41 23.70 -14.94 -13.13
C SER A 41 22.50 -15.84 -12.80
N ALA A 42 22.59 -17.15 -13.03
CA ALA A 42 21.53 -18.09 -12.71
C ALA A 42 21.28 -18.22 -11.19
N ILE A 43 22.34 -18.26 -10.37
CA ILE A 43 22.24 -18.27 -8.91
C ILE A 43 21.64 -16.95 -8.40
N SER A 44 22.04 -15.83 -8.99
CA SER A 44 21.52 -14.49 -8.65
C SER A 44 20.03 -14.40 -8.94
N MET A 45 19.61 -14.91 -10.10
CA MET A 45 18.23 -14.85 -10.56
C MET A 45 17.31 -15.80 -9.78
N THR A 46 17.80 -16.99 -9.43
CA THR A 46 17.06 -17.93 -8.56
C THR A 46 16.93 -17.39 -7.14
N SER A 47 17.99 -16.85 -6.54
CA SER A 47 17.94 -16.18 -5.23
C SER A 47 16.94 -15.02 -5.21
N PHE A 48 16.94 -14.19 -6.25
CA PHE A 48 15.96 -13.10 -6.40
C PHE A 48 14.52 -13.63 -6.52
N ALA A 49 14.30 -14.70 -7.28
CA ALA A 49 12.98 -15.31 -7.43
C ALA A 49 12.45 -15.94 -6.13
N PHE A 50 13.29 -16.68 -5.39
CA PHE A 50 12.91 -17.29 -4.11
C PHE A 50 12.64 -16.24 -3.03
N ASN A 51 13.47 -15.21 -2.92
CA ASN A 51 13.25 -14.12 -1.96
C ASN A 51 11.98 -13.31 -2.30
N SER A 52 11.63 -13.20 -3.59
CA SER A 52 10.38 -12.56 -4.02
C SER A 52 9.15 -13.42 -3.72
N ILE A 53 9.25 -14.75 -3.80
CA ILE A 53 8.15 -15.67 -3.47
C ILE A 53 7.91 -15.70 -1.96
N ASN A 54 8.97 -15.81 -1.16
CA ASN A 54 8.86 -15.81 0.30
C ASN A 54 8.30 -14.49 0.84
N SER A 55 8.66 -13.36 0.22
CA SER A 55 8.11 -12.05 0.60
C SER A 55 6.65 -11.86 0.17
N LEU A 56 6.21 -12.53 -0.91
CA LEU A 56 4.80 -12.57 -1.31
C LEU A 56 3.96 -13.42 -0.36
N GLU A 57 4.45 -14.59 0.03
CA GLU A 57 3.76 -15.49 0.96
C GLU A 57 3.58 -14.82 2.34
N GLN A 58 4.64 -14.19 2.86
CA GLN A 58 4.55 -13.39 4.10
C GLN A 58 3.54 -12.24 3.99
N ARG A 59 3.52 -11.50 2.87
CA ARG A 59 2.54 -10.42 2.65
C ARG A 59 1.10 -10.92 2.59
N ILE A 60 0.88 -12.11 2.02
CA ILE A 60 -0.45 -12.73 1.96
C ILE A 60 -0.89 -13.18 3.36
N ASP A 61 0.00 -13.83 4.11
CA ASP A 61 -0.28 -14.26 5.48
C ASP A 61 -0.58 -13.09 6.41
N ASP A 62 0.19 -12.01 6.31
CA ASP A 62 -0.02 -10.81 7.12
C ASP A 62 -1.34 -10.12 6.75
N TYR A 63 -1.68 -10.06 5.46
CA TYR A 63 -2.97 -9.55 5.00
C TYR A 63 -4.15 -10.40 5.53
N ASN A 64 -4.03 -11.73 5.49
CA ASN A 64 -5.06 -12.63 5.99
C ASN A 64 -5.23 -12.52 7.51
N LYS A 65 -4.12 -12.47 8.26
CA LYS A 65 -4.14 -12.27 9.72
C LYS A 65 -4.80 -10.95 10.10
N GLN A 66 -4.51 -9.87 9.38
CA GLN A 66 -5.16 -8.57 9.56
C GLN A 66 -6.67 -8.65 9.35
N GLY A 67 -7.10 -9.31 8.26
CA GLY A 67 -8.51 -9.50 7.94
C GLY A 67 -9.30 -10.21 9.06
N GLU A 68 -8.65 -11.11 9.80
CA GLU A 68 -9.26 -11.78 10.95
C GLU A 68 -9.13 -11.02 12.28
N ALA A 69 -8.03 -10.27 12.47
CA ALA A 69 -7.71 -9.60 13.71
C ALA A 69 -8.46 -8.27 13.88
N ILE A 70 -8.48 -7.43 12.84
CA ILE A 70 -9.04 -6.07 12.90
C ILE A 70 -10.53 -6.07 13.29
N PRO A 71 -11.39 -6.95 12.76
CA PRO A 71 -12.80 -7.00 13.17
C PRO A 71 -12.98 -7.29 14.66
N LYS A 72 -12.10 -8.09 15.25
CA LYS A 72 -12.14 -8.51 16.67
C LYS A 72 -11.62 -7.45 17.63
N LEU A 73 -11.04 -6.34 17.12
CA LEU A 73 -10.53 -5.26 17.96
C LEU A 73 -11.66 -4.57 18.74
N PRO A 74 -11.42 -4.20 20.01
CA PRO A 74 -12.35 -3.42 20.81
C PRO A 74 -12.80 -2.14 20.12
N VAL A 75 -14.08 -1.80 20.28
CA VAL A 75 -14.70 -0.61 19.68
C VAL A 75 -15.03 0.38 20.79
N LEU A 76 -14.58 1.62 20.62
CA LEU A 76 -15.01 2.76 21.42
C LEU A 76 -16.14 3.47 20.67
N LYS A 77 -17.30 3.57 21.32
CA LYS A 77 -18.40 4.42 20.86
C LYS A 77 -18.16 5.85 21.36
N CYS A 78 -17.82 6.71 20.42
CA CYS A 78 -17.42 8.08 20.67
C CYS A 78 -18.52 9.06 20.24
N LYS A 79 -18.67 10.16 20.95
CA LYS A 79 -19.38 11.36 20.47
C LYS A 79 -18.41 12.52 20.33
N ILE A 80 -18.51 13.28 19.24
CA ILE A 80 -17.59 14.38 18.95
C ILE A 80 -18.01 15.63 19.73
N TYR A 81 -17.04 16.31 20.35
CA TYR A 81 -17.23 17.56 21.08
C TYR A 81 -16.18 18.60 20.65
N THR A 82 -16.64 19.68 20.04
CA THR A 82 -15.82 20.84 19.67
C THR A 82 -16.68 22.07 19.42
N ASP A 83 -16.16 23.24 19.77
CA ASP A 83 -16.76 24.54 19.45
C ASP A 83 -16.22 25.13 18.13
N ASN A 84 -15.16 24.53 17.59
CA ASN A 84 -14.49 24.95 16.37
C ASN A 84 -14.76 23.99 15.21
N THR A 85 -14.47 24.45 14.00
CA THR A 85 -14.51 23.65 12.77
C THR A 85 -13.15 23.59 12.09
N VAL A 86 -12.98 22.57 11.25
CA VAL A 86 -11.86 22.38 10.32
C VAL A 86 -12.40 22.18 8.91
N THR A 87 -11.69 22.70 7.92
CA THR A 87 -12.03 22.51 6.51
C THR A 87 -11.61 21.11 6.05
N ALA A 88 -12.56 20.33 5.56
CA ALA A 88 -12.31 19.03 4.95
C ALA A 88 -11.55 19.22 3.61
N PRO A 89 -10.41 18.54 3.41
CA PRO A 89 -9.45 18.92 2.37
C PRO A 89 -9.91 18.59 0.95
N LEU A 90 -10.82 17.63 0.75
CA LEU A 90 -11.28 17.24 -0.58
C LEU A 90 -12.51 18.04 -1.00
N SER A 91 -13.54 18.11 -0.16
CA SER A 91 -14.78 18.86 -0.46
C SER A 91 -14.68 20.36 -0.20
N GLY A 92 -13.82 20.81 0.71
CA GLY A 92 -13.78 22.18 1.20
C GLY A 92 -14.87 22.52 2.23
N GLN A 93 -15.65 21.53 2.70
CA GLN A 93 -16.71 21.77 3.68
C GLN A 93 -16.16 21.98 5.10
N GLN A 94 -16.86 22.80 5.90
CA GLN A 94 -16.57 22.93 7.32
C GLN A 94 -17.10 21.73 8.09
N SER A 95 -16.26 21.17 8.95
CA SER A 95 -16.55 19.96 9.73
C SER A 95 -16.06 20.11 11.16
N SER A 96 -16.69 19.44 12.10
CA SER A 96 -16.14 19.31 13.46
C SER A 96 -15.01 18.28 13.49
N LEU A 97 -15.09 17.29 12.59
CA LEU A 97 -14.09 16.26 12.38
C LEU A 97 -14.30 15.69 10.97
N TYR A 98 -13.22 15.36 10.27
CA TYR A 98 -13.29 14.59 9.03
C TYR A 98 -12.44 13.34 9.10
N LEU A 99 -12.82 12.35 8.30
CA LEU A 99 -12.00 11.16 8.04
C LEU A 99 -11.73 11.03 6.56
N LEU A 100 -10.50 10.64 6.20
CA LEU A 100 -10.15 10.23 4.85
C LEU A 100 -9.78 8.75 4.86
N ARG A 101 -10.61 7.94 4.20
CA ARG A 101 -10.28 6.54 3.94
C ARG A 101 -9.51 6.47 2.63
N VAL A 102 -8.31 5.92 2.69
CA VAL A 102 -7.40 5.83 1.56
C VAL A 102 -7.52 4.45 0.91
N GLY A 103 -7.55 4.41 -0.41
CA GLY A 103 -7.59 3.17 -1.15
C GLY A 103 -6.94 3.28 -2.52
N THR A 104 -6.93 2.17 -3.22
CA THR A 104 -6.49 2.04 -4.60
C THR A 104 -7.61 1.47 -5.45
N VAL A 105 -7.62 1.85 -6.72
CA VAL A 105 -8.51 1.28 -7.71
C VAL A 105 -7.71 0.72 -8.87
N LYS A 106 -8.02 -0.54 -9.22
CA LYS A 106 -7.39 -1.28 -10.32
C LYS A 106 -8.47 -1.71 -11.31
N TYR A 107 -8.14 -1.65 -12.59
CA TYR A 107 -9.00 -2.16 -13.64
C TYR A 107 -8.47 -3.49 -14.17
N SER A 108 -9.24 -4.55 -13.96
CA SER A 108 -8.97 -5.84 -14.58
C SER A 108 -9.50 -5.84 -16.01
N LYS A 109 -8.61 -5.65 -17.00
CA LYS A 109 -8.98 -5.72 -18.43
C LYS A 109 -9.63 -7.05 -18.80
N ARG A 110 -9.15 -8.15 -18.21
CA ARG A 110 -9.66 -9.52 -18.46
C ARG A 110 -11.10 -9.70 -17.95
N LEU A 111 -11.39 -9.19 -16.76
CA LEU A 111 -12.71 -9.32 -16.13
C LEU A 111 -13.65 -8.16 -16.48
N ARG A 112 -13.14 -7.14 -17.18
CA ARG A 112 -13.81 -5.84 -17.41
C ARG A 112 -14.37 -5.25 -16.12
N LYS A 113 -13.65 -5.43 -15.01
CA LYS A 113 -14.10 -5.08 -13.67
C LYS A 113 -13.15 -4.07 -13.04
N THR A 114 -13.75 -3.13 -12.31
CA THR A 114 -13.03 -2.23 -11.43
C THR A 114 -13.03 -2.83 -10.02
N ASP A 115 -11.84 -3.03 -9.47
CA ASP A 115 -11.63 -3.54 -8.12
C ASP A 115 -11.08 -2.42 -7.25
N GLU A 116 -11.77 -2.14 -6.16
CA GLU A 116 -11.39 -1.16 -5.14
C GLU A 116 -10.81 -1.89 -3.93
N SER A 117 -9.73 -1.37 -3.39
CA SER A 117 -9.12 -1.87 -2.16
C SER A 117 -8.82 -0.68 -1.27
N PHE A 118 -9.41 -0.66 -0.08
CA PHE A 118 -9.18 0.40 0.90
C PHE A 118 -8.30 -0.09 2.04
N ASP A 119 -7.46 0.79 2.55
CA ASP A 119 -6.79 0.59 3.82
C ASP A 119 -7.82 0.62 4.97
N TYR A 120 -7.49 -0.08 6.06
CA TYR A 120 -8.23 -0.03 7.31
C TYR A 120 -7.96 1.27 8.06
N SER A 121 -6.74 1.81 7.92
CA SER A 121 -6.37 3.07 8.55
C SER A 121 -6.96 4.26 7.78
N MET A 122 -7.43 5.24 8.53
CA MET A 122 -8.01 6.48 8.02
C MET A 122 -7.29 7.67 8.60
N VAL A 123 -7.04 8.68 7.77
CA VAL A 123 -6.58 9.98 8.24
C VAL A 123 -7.71 10.65 9.00
N ILE A 124 -7.43 11.16 10.18
CA ILE A 124 -8.37 11.96 10.96
C ILE A 124 -7.91 13.40 11.03
N GLY A 125 -8.83 14.33 10.75
CA GLY A 125 -8.57 15.76 10.86
C GLY A 125 -9.62 16.44 11.72
N TYR A 126 -9.16 17.32 12.58
CA TYR A 126 -9.98 17.96 13.61
C TYR A 126 -9.35 19.29 14.03
N PRO A 127 -10.15 20.27 14.48
CA PRO A 127 -9.63 21.52 15.01
C PRO A 127 -8.97 21.30 16.39
N LYS A 128 -8.06 22.19 16.75
CA LYS A 128 -7.38 22.14 18.06
C LYS A 128 -8.41 22.22 19.19
N GLY A 129 -8.25 21.35 20.19
CA GLY A 129 -9.15 21.27 21.35
C GLY A 129 -10.34 20.31 21.16
N THR A 130 -10.45 19.63 20.02
CA THR A 130 -11.47 18.60 19.81
C THR A 130 -11.33 17.47 20.83
N GLN A 131 -12.45 17.07 21.40
CA GLN A 131 -12.56 15.96 22.33
C GLN A 131 -13.60 14.96 21.83
N ILE A 132 -13.49 13.72 22.30
CA ILE A 132 -14.49 12.67 22.11
C ILE A 132 -14.97 12.16 23.46
N SER A 133 -16.28 12.02 23.60
CA SER A 133 -16.89 11.41 24.79
C SER A 133 -17.00 9.91 24.59
N VAL A 134 -16.45 9.14 25.54
CA VAL A 134 -16.65 7.70 25.65
C VAL A 134 -17.24 7.43 27.02
N ASN A 135 -18.41 6.78 27.06
CA ASN A 135 -19.15 6.50 28.31
C ASN A 135 -19.35 7.74 29.21
N GLY A 136 -19.53 8.93 28.61
CA GLY A 136 -19.76 10.18 29.32
C GLY A 136 -18.49 10.93 29.75
N GLN A 137 -17.31 10.33 29.62
CA GLN A 137 -16.03 10.98 29.92
C GLN A 137 -15.40 11.54 28.64
N LEU A 138 -14.88 12.76 28.69
CA LEU A 138 -14.23 13.44 27.57
C LEU A 138 -12.74 13.11 27.51
N TYR A 139 -12.27 12.79 26.30
CA TYR A 139 -10.87 12.51 25.99
C TYR A 139 -10.41 13.39 24.82
N PRO A 140 -9.22 14.01 24.90
CA PRO A 140 -8.66 14.74 23.77
C PRO A 140 -8.31 13.78 22.62
N ILE A 141 -8.41 14.26 21.39
CA ILE A 141 -7.86 13.58 20.21
C ILE A 141 -6.42 14.04 19.99
N ASP A 142 -5.45 13.13 20.05
CA ASP A 142 -4.02 13.40 19.81
C ASP A 142 -3.39 12.49 18.74
N PHE A 143 -4.20 11.71 18.04
CA PHE A 143 -3.79 10.80 16.96
C PHE A 143 -4.19 11.32 15.58
N LYS A 144 -3.38 11.01 14.56
CA LYS A 144 -3.61 11.40 13.16
C LYS A 144 -4.21 10.31 12.28
N LEU A 145 -4.18 9.08 12.76
CA LEU A 145 -4.73 7.91 12.10
C LEU A 145 -5.67 7.18 13.07
N CYS A 146 -6.70 6.55 12.52
CA CYS A 146 -7.58 5.66 13.28
C CYS A 146 -8.15 4.56 12.39
N ILE A 147 -8.66 3.49 12.99
CA ILE A 147 -9.49 2.50 12.29
C ILE A 147 -10.92 2.71 12.78
N VAL A 148 -11.86 2.82 11.85
CA VAL A 148 -13.29 2.93 12.17
C VAL A 148 -13.94 1.56 12.08
N ASP A 149 -14.83 1.26 13.01
CA ASP A 149 -15.62 0.04 12.96
C ASP A 149 -16.64 0.10 11.82
N ASN A 150 -16.62 -0.92 10.96
CA ASN A 150 -17.49 -1.07 9.80
C ASN A 150 -17.61 0.17 8.89
N PRO A 151 -16.53 0.57 8.20
CA PRO A 151 -16.54 1.72 7.30
C PRO A 151 -17.23 1.42 5.96
N ASP A 152 -18.07 0.38 5.90
CA ASP A 152 -18.46 -0.22 4.64
C ASP A 152 -19.25 0.73 3.74
N THR A 153 -18.84 0.63 2.49
CA THR A 153 -18.80 1.62 1.45
C THR A 153 -20.20 1.87 0.87
N ARG A 154 -20.54 3.14 0.64
CA ARG A 154 -21.82 3.65 0.07
C ARG A 154 -23.02 3.79 1.01
N ASN A 155 -23.05 3.12 2.16
CA ASN A 155 -24.18 3.19 3.11
C ASN A 155 -23.83 3.82 4.47
N MET A 156 -22.62 4.38 4.63
CA MET A 156 -22.37 5.29 5.74
C MET A 156 -23.18 6.58 5.53
N PRO A 157 -24.02 7.02 6.49
CA PRO A 157 -24.80 8.26 6.35
C PRO A 157 -23.95 9.52 6.23
N TYR A 158 -22.62 9.40 6.37
CA TYR A 158 -21.64 10.48 6.41
C TYR A 158 -20.60 10.43 5.29
N LEU A 159 -20.67 9.45 4.37
CA LEU A 159 -19.80 9.44 3.20
C LEU A 159 -20.21 10.61 2.30
N TYR A 160 -19.33 11.60 2.16
CA TYR A 160 -19.60 12.75 1.32
C TYR A 160 -19.35 12.39 -0.15
N GLU A 161 -18.09 12.10 -0.51
CA GLU A 161 -17.68 11.87 -1.90
C GLU A 161 -16.48 10.92 -1.99
N THR A 162 -16.41 10.17 -3.10
CA THR A 162 -15.24 9.36 -3.49
C THR A 162 -14.48 10.08 -4.61
N TYR A 163 -13.20 10.35 -4.37
CA TYR A 163 -12.33 11.07 -5.29
C TYR A 163 -11.28 10.13 -5.89
N ALA A 164 -11.14 10.14 -7.22
CA ALA A 164 -10.05 9.45 -7.89
C ALA A 164 -8.96 10.44 -8.31
N THR A 165 -7.71 10.01 -8.19
CA THR A 165 -6.54 10.76 -8.69
C THR A 165 -6.27 10.34 -10.12
N SER A 166 -6.54 11.18 -11.12
CA SER A 166 -6.04 10.89 -12.46
C SER A 166 -5.66 12.17 -13.17
N HIS A 167 -4.40 12.22 -13.63
CA HIS A 167 -3.90 13.22 -14.57
C HIS A 167 -4.49 13.04 -15.98
N SER A 168 -5.03 11.87 -16.29
CA SER A 168 -5.88 11.58 -17.45
C SER A 168 -6.91 10.50 -17.07
N THR A 169 -8.20 10.83 -17.14
CA THR A 169 -9.25 9.93 -16.66
C THR A 169 -9.44 8.77 -17.62
N SER A 170 -8.87 7.62 -17.31
CA SER A 170 -9.25 6.37 -17.98
C SER A 170 -10.75 6.14 -17.83
N ALA A 171 -11.43 5.64 -18.87
CA ALA A 171 -12.89 5.54 -18.91
C ALA A 171 -13.51 4.78 -17.71
N PHE A 172 -12.78 3.85 -17.11
CA PHE A 172 -13.24 3.08 -15.94
C PHE A 172 -13.32 3.90 -14.64
N LEU A 173 -12.78 5.12 -14.62
CA LEU A 173 -12.85 6.06 -13.49
C LEU A 173 -13.96 7.10 -13.61
N ILE A 174 -14.80 7.03 -14.66
CA ILE A 174 -15.80 8.06 -14.97
C ILE A 174 -16.84 8.28 -13.85
N ASN A 175 -17.06 7.26 -13.01
CA ASN A 175 -18.02 7.30 -11.90
C ASN A 175 -17.45 7.93 -10.61
N TYR A 176 -16.14 8.20 -10.54
CA TYR A 176 -15.54 8.88 -9.38
C TYR A 176 -15.49 10.38 -9.62
N LYS A 177 -15.63 11.17 -8.56
CA LYS A 177 -15.42 12.60 -8.67
C LYS A 177 -13.96 12.87 -8.98
N ARG A 178 -13.74 13.70 -9.99
CA ARG A 178 -12.40 14.17 -10.33
C ARG A 178 -11.90 14.99 -9.16
N ASN A 179 -10.80 14.56 -8.58
CA ASN A 179 -10.02 15.49 -7.78
C ASN A 179 -9.26 16.38 -8.77
N ASN A 180 -9.33 17.70 -8.64
CA ASN A 180 -8.31 18.53 -9.25
C ASN A 180 -7.00 18.04 -8.64
N ASN A 181 -6.06 17.51 -9.45
CA ASN A 181 -4.82 16.86 -9.00
C ASN A 181 -3.96 17.70 -8.03
N GLN A 182 -4.34 18.95 -7.79
CA GLN A 182 -3.76 19.88 -6.82
C GLN A 182 -4.09 19.57 -5.35
N LYS A 183 -5.16 18.83 -5.01
CA LYS A 183 -5.53 18.59 -3.60
C LYS A 183 -4.79 17.43 -2.94
N ILE A 184 -4.33 16.44 -3.71
CA ILE A 184 -3.63 15.25 -3.18
C ILE A 184 -2.22 15.59 -2.68
N PRO A 185 -1.40 16.39 -3.40
CA PRO A 185 -0.10 16.80 -2.88
C PRO A 185 -0.18 17.53 -1.54
N ALA A 186 -1.28 18.26 -1.27
CA ALA A 186 -1.51 18.92 0.00
C ALA A 186 -1.72 17.94 1.17
N LEU A 187 -2.03 16.67 0.88
CA LEU A 187 -2.17 15.59 1.86
C LEU A 187 -0.86 14.83 2.10
N LYS A 188 0.29 15.33 1.62
CA LYS A 188 1.58 14.71 1.89
C LYS A 188 1.83 14.57 3.41
N ASN A 189 2.41 13.44 3.81
CA ASN A 189 2.67 13.01 5.18
C ASN A 189 1.42 12.71 6.02
N SER A 190 0.24 12.64 5.41
CA SER A 190 -0.98 12.27 6.13
C SER A 190 -1.22 10.77 6.17
N HIS A 191 -0.75 10.03 5.15
CA HIS A 191 -0.96 8.59 5.02
C HIS A 191 0.12 7.95 4.14
N PRO A 192 0.68 6.78 4.50
CA PRO A 192 1.74 6.12 3.73
C PRO A 192 1.39 5.87 2.25
N TRP A 193 0.14 5.48 1.97
CA TRP A 193 -0.33 5.27 0.60
C TRP A 193 -0.42 6.56 -0.22
N ILE A 194 -0.71 7.70 0.41
CA ILE A 194 -0.70 9.01 -0.26
C ILE A 194 0.74 9.38 -0.60
N ASP A 195 1.67 9.19 0.33
CA ASP A 195 3.09 9.49 0.12
C ASP A 195 3.68 8.61 -0.98
N SER A 196 3.42 7.30 -0.92
CA SER A 196 3.84 6.35 -1.96
C SER A 196 3.33 6.76 -3.35
N PHE A 197 2.07 7.19 -3.45
CA PHE A 197 1.50 7.66 -4.71
C PHE A 197 2.21 8.92 -5.24
N ILE A 198 2.47 9.91 -4.38
CA ILE A 198 3.12 11.18 -4.74
C ILE A 198 4.58 10.95 -5.15
N GLU A 199 5.32 10.11 -4.43
CA GLU A 199 6.76 9.92 -4.62
C GLU A 199 7.10 9.03 -5.81
N HIS A 200 6.30 7.99 -6.06
CA HIS A 200 6.64 6.93 -7.00
C HIS A 200 5.78 6.92 -8.27
N ASN A 201 4.86 7.88 -8.45
CA ASN A 201 3.89 7.89 -9.55
C ASN A 201 3.26 6.49 -9.75
N SER A 202 2.70 5.94 -8.67
CA SER A 202 2.21 4.56 -8.63
C SER A 202 1.26 4.27 -9.79
N PRO A 203 1.38 3.10 -10.46
CA PRO A 203 0.49 2.73 -11.57
C PRO A 203 -0.95 2.48 -11.11
N ASN A 204 -1.17 2.36 -9.80
CA ASN A 204 -2.52 2.23 -9.23
C ASN A 204 -3.08 3.62 -8.96
N ASN A 205 -4.30 3.87 -9.44
CA ASN A 205 -4.97 5.14 -9.14
C ASN A 205 -5.37 5.13 -7.66
N LEU A 206 -5.09 6.23 -6.96
CA LEU A 206 -5.53 6.42 -5.59
C LEU A 206 -7.01 6.81 -5.59
N ILE A 207 -7.77 6.23 -4.65
CA ILE A 207 -9.13 6.65 -4.34
C ILE A 207 -9.20 7.10 -2.88
N LEU A 208 -9.94 8.18 -2.62
CA LEU A 208 -10.15 8.72 -1.29
C LEU A 208 -11.64 8.87 -1.03
N ASN A 209 -12.11 8.34 0.09
CA ASN A 209 -13.44 8.64 0.61
C ASN A 209 -13.32 9.67 1.73
N GLU A 210 -14.00 10.80 1.58
CA GLU A 210 -14.09 11.82 2.64
C GLU A 210 -15.41 11.65 3.42
N TYR A 211 -15.28 11.57 4.75
CA TYR A 211 -16.40 11.51 5.67
C TYR A 211 -16.41 12.76 6.54
N ILE A 212 -17.57 13.36 6.72
CA ILE A 212 -17.72 14.65 7.41
C ILE A 212 -18.64 14.46 8.62
N PHE A 213 -18.17 14.93 9.77
CA PHE A 213 -18.89 14.86 11.03
C PHE A 213 -19.14 16.26 11.61
N LYS A 214 -20.27 16.39 12.30
CA LYS A 214 -20.67 17.56 13.06
C LYS A 214 -20.49 17.32 14.56
N ASN A 215 -20.51 18.40 15.32
CA ASN A 215 -20.51 18.33 16.78
C ASN A 215 -21.71 17.50 17.27
N GLY A 216 -21.47 16.59 18.21
CA GLY A 216 -22.46 15.66 18.72
C GLY A 216 -22.64 14.36 17.92
N ASP A 217 -22.08 14.27 16.70
CA ASP A 217 -22.15 13.04 15.90
C ASP A 217 -21.41 11.89 16.57
N SER A 218 -21.87 10.67 16.27
CA SER A 218 -21.27 9.44 16.79
C SER A 218 -20.23 8.87 15.84
N LEU A 219 -19.11 8.41 16.40
CA LEU A 219 -18.02 7.76 15.69
C LEU A 219 -17.61 6.49 16.43
N TYR A 220 -17.35 5.41 15.73
CA TYR A 220 -16.97 4.12 16.32
C TYR A 220 -15.52 3.82 15.97
N ILE A 221 -14.61 3.96 16.93
CA ILE A 221 -13.17 3.83 16.69
C ILE A 221 -12.68 2.50 17.26
N LYS A 222 -11.89 1.73 16.50
CA LYS A 222 -11.13 0.60 17.05
C LYS A 222 -10.00 1.14 17.92
N GLY A 223 -10.11 0.94 19.23
CA GLY A 223 -9.16 1.48 20.19
C GLY A 223 -9.45 1.04 21.61
N LYS A 224 -8.59 1.45 22.53
CA LYS A 224 -8.80 1.29 23.97
C LYS A 224 -8.50 2.58 24.71
N ILE A 225 -9.02 2.68 25.93
CA ILE A 225 -8.64 3.73 26.86
C ILE A 225 -7.51 3.21 27.73
N GLU A 226 -6.40 3.93 27.75
CA GLU A 226 -5.23 3.60 28.56
C GLU A 226 -4.62 4.90 29.09
N ASN A 227 -4.33 4.97 30.39
CA ASN A 227 -3.76 6.15 31.04
C ASN A 227 -4.54 7.46 30.75
N ASN A 228 -5.87 7.40 30.81
CA ASN A 228 -6.79 8.52 30.49
C ASN A 228 -6.62 9.09 29.06
N LYS A 229 -6.15 8.26 28.13
CA LYS A 229 -6.03 8.61 26.71
C LYS A 229 -6.65 7.54 25.84
N ILE A 230 -7.09 7.94 24.65
CA ILE A 230 -7.55 7.01 23.64
C ILE A 230 -6.35 6.56 22.83
N VAL A 231 -6.08 5.27 22.85
CA VAL A 231 -5.03 4.63 22.06
C VAL A 231 -5.73 3.93 20.90
N PRO A 232 -5.69 4.48 19.67
CA PRO A 232 -6.29 3.82 18.52
C PRO A 232 -5.44 2.62 18.12
N PHE A 233 -6.07 1.51 17.74
CA PHE A 233 -5.37 0.33 17.25
C PHE A 233 -4.96 0.51 15.79
N VAL A 234 -4.17 1.54 15.52
CA VAL A 234 -3.54 1.73 14.21
C VAL A 234 -2.30 0.86 14.18
N GLU A 235 -2.45 -0.38 13.75
CA GLU A 235 -1.30 -1.19 13.39
C GLU A 235 -0.70 -0.61 12.10
N HIS A 236 0.55 -0.15 12.17
CA HIS A 236 1.30 0.25 10.99
C HIS A 236 1.62 -1.01 10.17
N MET A 237 0.79 -1.33 9.19
CA MET A 237 1.01 -2.41 8.22
C MET A 237 1.46 -1.84 6.87
N VAL A 238 2.43 -0.92 6.89
CA VAL A 238 3.16 -0.49 5.68
C VAL A 238 4.65 -0.42 6.01
N GLN A 239 5.33 -1.55 5.82
CA GLN A 239 6.71 -1.57 5.35
C GLN A 239 6.70 -1.90 3.85
#